data_AF-X0XL85-F1
#
_entry.id   AF-X0XL85-F1
#
_cell.length_a   1.000
_cell.length_b   1.000
_cell.length_c   1.000
_cell.angle_alpha   90.00
_cell.angle_beta   90.00
_cell.angle_gamma   90.00
#
_symmetry.space_group_name_H-M   'P 1'
#
loop_
_entity.id
_entity.type
_entity.pdbx_description
1 polymer ?
#
loop_
_entity_poly.entity_id
_entity_poly.type
_entity_poly.pdbx_seq_one_letter_code
_entity_poly.pdbx_strand_id
1 'polypeptide(L)'
;MTETQRKAAAICAISELLSTKPLSDSLVDMYVSALDDLSAAEVEKAAHVAMRTLKFMPRPVELRELAGRGQPNLEDRALLAWGAVLRAINDGANSYDHVDFDDRAINATIRGMGGWPELLERGGADFDVWARKE
;
A
#
# COMPACT_ATOMS: atom_id res chain seq x y z
N MET A 1 -15.86 -22.54 17.07
CA MET A 1 -15.70 -21.08 17.00
C MET A 1 -16.10 -20.63 15.61
N THR A 2 -17.03 -19.69 15.49
CA THR A 2 -17.44 -19.13 14.18
C THR A 2 -16.39 -18.15 13.64
N GLU A 3 -16.46 -17.85 12.34
CA GLU A 3 -15.59 -16.87 11.67
C GLU A 3 -15.56 -15.52 12.43
N THR A 4 -16.74 -15.01 12.78
CA THR A 4 -16.95 -13.77 13.55
C THR A 4 -16.30 -13.83 14.92
N GLN A 5 -16.44 -14.95 15.64
CA GLN A 5 -15.83 -15.12 16.96
C GLN A 5 -14.30 -15.11 16.91
N ARG A 6 -13.72 -15.68 15.85
CA ARG A 6 -12.26 -15.65 15.63
C ARG A 6 -11.75 -14.24 15.39
N LYS A 7 -12.42 -13.48 14.52
CA LYS A 7 -12.08 -12.07 14.25
C LYS A 7 -12.18 -11.25 15.53
N ALA A 8 -13.29 -11.37 16.27
CA ALA A 8 -13.50 -10.68 17.53
C ALA A 8 -12.40 -11.01 18.56
N ALA A 9 -12.06 -12.29 18.72
CA ALA A 9 -11.00 -12.73 19.62
C ALA A 9 -9.63 -12.11 19.26
N ALA A 10 -9.29 -12.05 17.97
CA ALA A 10 -8.06 -11.41 17.51
C ALA A 10 -8.04 -9.92 17.85
N ILE A 11 -9.15 -9.20 17.63
CA ILE A 11 -9.26 -7.77 17.96
C ILE A 11 -9.14 -7.53 19.47
N CYS A 12 -9.80 -8.34 20.29
CA CYS A 12 -9.69 -8.26 21.75
C CYS A 12 -8.24 -8.48 22.22
N ALA A 13 -7.53 -9.46 21.64
CA ALA A 13 -6.13 -9.71 21.97
C ALA A 13 -5.22 -8.50 21.68
N ILE A 14 -5.43 -7.79 20.56
CA ILE A 14 -4.68 -6.57 20.25
C ILE A 14 -5.02 -5.47 21.28
N SER A 15 -6.30 -5.33 21.62
CA SER A 15 -6.73 -4.33 22.60
C SER A 15 -6.14 -4.59 23.98
N GLU A 16 -6.07 -5.83 24.43
CA GLU A 16 -5.46 -6.17 25.72
C GLU A 16 -3.98 -5.80 25.77
N LEU A 17 -3.28 -5.91 24.64
CA LEU A 17 -1.87 -5.57 24.55
C LEU A 17 -1.60 -4.07 24.38
N LEU A 18 -2.38 -3.39 23.54
CA LEU A 18 -2.07 -2.04 23.04
C LEU A 18 -3.01 -0.93 23.56
N SER A 19 -4.16 -1.29 24.15
CA SER A 19 -5.14 -0.33 24.67
C SER A 19 -5.13 -0.31 26.19
N THR A 20 -5.27 0.89 26.76
CA THR A 20 -5.43 1.09 28.22
C THR A 20 -6.86 0.85 28.70
N LYS A 21 -7.83 0.74 27.77
CA LYS A 21 -9.25 0.57 28.06
C LYS A 21 -9.80 -0.66 27.34
N PRO A 22 -10.68 -1.45 27.98
CA PRO A 22 -11.37 -2.54 27.30
C PRO A 22 -12.26 -1.98 26.19
N LEU A 23 -12.35 -2.71 25.09
CA LEU A 23 -13.29 -2.40 24.02
C LEU A 23 -14.72 -2.69 24.50
N SER A 24 -15.67 -1.84 24.11
CA SER A 24 -17.08 -2.18 24.25
C SER A 24 -17.47 -3.20 23.19
N ASP A 25 -18.48 -4.03 23.49
CA ASP A 25 -19.01 -5.03 22.56
C ASP A 25 -19.40 -4.40 21.21
N SER A 26 -20.04 -3.22 21.25
CA SER A 26 -20.42 -2.48 20.04
C SER A 26 -19.22 -2.06 19.18
N LEU A 27 -18.07 -1.77 19.80
CA LEU A 27 -16.86 -1.41 19.06
C LEU A 27 -16.22 -2.64 18.40
N VAL A 28 -16.23 -3.79 19.09
CA VAL A 28 -15.78 -5.06 18.52
C VAL A 28 -16.63 -5.43 17.31
N ASP A 29 -17.96 -5.31 17.42
CA ASP A 29 -18.88 -5.57 16.30
C ASP A 29 -18.61 -4.65 15.10
N MET A 30 -18.32 -3.37 15.34
CA MET A 30 -17.95 -2.41 14.30
C MET A 30 -16.63 -2.78 13.61
N TYR A 31 -15.62 -3.26 14.36
CA TYR A 31 -14.40 -3.77 13.75
C TYR A 31 -14.66 -5.02 12.90
N VAL A 32 -15.44 -5.97 13.41
CA VAL A 32 -15.74 -7.20 12.67
C VAL A 32 -16.53 -6.89 11.39
N SER A 33 -17.48 -5.96 11.45
CA SER A 33 -18.21 -5.46 10.28
C SER A 33 -17.30 -4.74 9.29
N ALA A 34 -16.29 -3.99 9.76
CA ALA A 34 -15.34 -3.30 8.88
C ALA A 34 -14.29 -4.24 8.24
N LEU A 35 -14.23 -5.50 8.66
CA LEU A 35 -13.32 -6.54 8.19
C LEU A 35 -14.11 -7.76 7.67
N ASP A 36 -15.35 -7.56 7.25
CA ASP A 36 -16.27 -8.64 6.87
C ASP A 36 -15.79 -9.44 5.65
N ASP A 37 -15.19 -8.76 4.69
CA ASP A 37 -14.59 -9.28 3.46
C ASP A 37 -13.28 -10.06 3.66
N LEU A 38 -12.63 -9.91 4.80
CA LEU A 38 -11.42 -10.66 5.16
C LEU A 38 -11.79 -12.00 5.79
N SER A 39 -11.01 -13.04 5.53
CA SER A 39 -11.10 -14.29 6.30
C SER A 39 -10.59 -14.10 7.73
N ALA A 40 -11.05 -14.92 8.67
CA ALA A 40 -10.55 -14.91 10.04
C ALA A 40 -9.01 -15.08 10.11
N ALA A 41 -8.43 -15.88 9.21
CA ALA A 41 -6.98 -16.10 9.15
C ALA A 41 -6.22 -14.84 8.68
N GLU A 42 -6.77 -14.06 7.74
CA GLU A 42 -6.19 -12.78 7.32
C GLU A 42 -6.20 -11.77 8.47
N VAL A 43 -7.30 -11.70 9.24
CA VAL A 43 -7.42 -10.81 10.40
C VAL A 43 -6.46 -11.21 11.53
N GLU A 44 -6.34 -12.51 11.83
CA GLU A 44 -5.38 -13.03 12.83
C GLU A 44 -3.94 -12.71 12.44
N LYS A 45 -3.59 -12.89 11.16
CA LYS A 45 -2.26 -12.54 10.66
C LYS A 45 -1.98 -11.04 10.80
N ALA A 46 -2.94 -10.19 10.40
CA ALA A 46 -2.82 -8.74 10.54
C ALA A 46 -2.69 -8.33 12.02
N ALA A 47 -3.45 -8.97 12.91
CA ALA A 47 -3.36 -8.77 14.36
C ALA A 47 -1.96 -9.09 14.89
N HIS A 48 -1.37 -10.22 14.49
CA HIS A 48 -0.01 -10.58 14.89
C HIS A 48 1.05 -9.59 14.40
N VAL A 49 0.88 -9.04 13.20
CA VAL A 49 1.79 -7.99 12.71
C VAL A 49 1.59 -6.70 13.52
N ALA A 50 0.34 -6.28 13.74
CA ALA A 50 0.00 -5.08 14.50
C ALA A 50 0.62 -5.11 15.91
N MET A 51 0.51 -6.24 16.62
CA MET A 51 1.12 -6.42 17.96
C MET A 51 2.64 -6.24 17.98
N ARG A 52 3.32 -6.47 16.85
CA ARG A 52 4.79 -6.37 16.75
C ARG A 52 5.26 -5.01 16.26
N THR A 53 4.45 -4.30 15.49
CA THR A 53 4.86 -3.09 14.77
C THR A 53 4.21 -1.81 15.29
N LEU A 54 2.99 -1.90 15.84
CA LEU A 54 2.22 -0.73 16.23
C LEU A 54 2.35 -0.46 17.73
N LYS A 55 2.33 0.83 18.07
CA LYS A 55 2.41 1.32 19.47
C LYS A 55 1.04 1.55 20.09
N PHE A 56 0.00 1.68 19.27
CA PHE A 56 -1.35 2.02 19.68
C PHE A 56 -2.35 1.07 19.01
N MET A 57 -3.57 1.03 19.54
CA MET A 57 -4.66 0.26 18.95
C MET A 57 -4.88 0.70 17.48
N PRO A 58 -4.70 -0.19 16.50
CA PRO A 58 -4.88 0.14 15.09
C PRO A 58 -6.33 0.42 14.76
N ARG A 59 -6.61 1.36 13.87
CA ARG A 59 -7.93 1.50 13.24
C ARG A 59 -8.18 0.34 12.27
N PRO A 60 -9.45 0.05 11.90
CA PRO A 60 -9.75 -1.04 10.97
C PRO A 60 -9.01 -0.93 9.62
N VAL A 61 -8.79 0.28 9.11
CA VAL A 61 -8.04 0.50 7.86
C VAL A 61 -6.59 0.00 7.94
N GLU A 62 -5.92 0.21 9.07
CA GLU A 62 -4.54 -0.24 9.29
C GLU A 62 -4.49 -1.77 9.33
N LEU A 63 -5.49 -2.44 9.91
CA LEU A 63 -5.59 -3.90 9.88
C LEU A 63 -5.81 -4.44 8.46
N ARG A 64 -6.57 -3.73 7.62
CA ARG A 64 -6.76 -4.10 6.20
C ARG A 64 -5.46 -3.96 5.41
N GLU A 65 -4.70 -2.91 5.66
CA GLU A 65 -3.37 -2.71 5.08
C GLU A 65 -2.41 -3.84 5.48
N LEU A 66 -2.35 -4.17 6.77
CA LEU A 66 -1.53 -5.28 7.29
C LEU A 66 -1.98 -6.66 6.80
N ALA A 67 -3.26 -6.82 6.46
CA ALA A 67 -3.79 -8.02 5.80
C ALA A 67 -3.43 -8.11 4.31
N GLY A 68 -2.76 -7.11 3.73
CA GLY A 68 -2.42 -7.06 2.30
C GLY A 68 -3.60 -6.68 1.41
N ARG A 69 -4.65 -6.09 1.99
CA ARG A 69 -5.90 -5.69 1.33
C ARG A 69 -6.12 -4.18 1.38
N GLY A 70 -5.10 -3.43 1.80
CA GLY A 70 -5.07 -1.98 1.69
C GLY A 70 -5.06 -1.53 0.23
N GLN A 71 -5.50 -0.30 -0.02
CA GLN A 71 -5.11 0.36 -1.26
C GLN A 71 -3.58 0.44 -1.29
N PRO A 72 -2.92 0.19 -2.43
CA PRO A 72 -1.48 0.38 -2.50
C PRO A 72 -1.16 1.78 -2.01
N ASN A 73 -0.23 1.88 -1.06
CA ASN A 73 0.15 3.17 -0.51
C ASN A 73 0.73 4.04 -1.66
N LEU A 74 0.86 5.35 -1.42
CA LEU A 74 1.30 6.27 -2.49
C LEU A 74 2.69 5.87 -3.04
N GLU A 75 3.57 5.33 -2.19
CA GLU A 75 4.90 4.87 -2.58
C GLU A 75 4.83 3.63 -3.48
N ASP A 76 4.00 2.64 -3.14
CA ASP A 76 3.76 1.45 -3.96
C ASP A 76 3.22 1.84 -5.33
N ARG A 77 2.29 2.80 -5.37
CA ARG A 77 1.75 3.34 -6.63
C ARG A 77 2.82 4.06 -7.44
N ALA A 78 3.69 4.83 -6.79
CA ALA A 78 4.80 5.51 -7.45
C ALA A 78 5.82 4.51 -8.01
N LEU A 79 6.14 3.44 -7.27
CA LEU A 79 7.03 2.37 -7.71
C LEU A 79 6.47 1.62 -8.92
N LEU A 80 5.18 1.28 -8.90
CA LEU A 80 4.50 0.65 -10.04
C LEU A 80 4.49 1.55 -11.27
N ALA A 81 4.21 2.84 -11.08
CA ALA A 81 4.24 3.85 -12.13
C ALA A 81 5.65 4.01 -12.73
N TRP A 82 6.67 4.10 -11.88
CA TRP A 82 8.07 4.17 -12.34
C TRP A 82 8.49 2.88 -13.06
N GLY A 83 8.08 1.72 -12.58
CA GLY A 83 8.31 0.45 -13.25
C GLY A 83 7.68 0.38 -14.64
N ALA A 84 6.53 1.02 -14.86
CA ALA A 84 5.93 1.13 -16.19
C ALA A 84 6.78 2.00 -17.13
N VAL A 85 7.29 3.12 -16.62
CA VAL A 85 8.21 4.01 -17.36
C VAL A 85 9.49 3.26 -17.74
N LEU A 86 10.14 2.58 -16.80
CA LEU A 86 11.36 1.81 -17.07
C LEU A 86 11.13 0.70 -18.09
N ARG A 87 9.98 0.02 -18.07
CA ARG A 87 9.63 -0.96 -19.11
C ARG A 87 9.56 -0.31 -20.48
N ALA A 88 8.85 0.83 -20.61
CA ALA A 88 8.78 1.55 -21.88
C ALA A 88 10.17 1.95 -22.42
N ILE A 89 11.09 2.38 -21.53
CA ILE A 89 12.48 2.67 -21.90
C ILE A 89 13.20 1.40 -22.38
N ASN A 90 13.12 0.31 -21.60
CA ASN A 90 13.83 -0.94 -21.90
C ASN A 90 13.27 -1.67 -23.13
N ASP A 91 11.98 -1.54 -23.40
CA ASP A 91 11.32 -2.11 -24.58
C ASP A 91 11.71 -1.36 -25.88
N GLY A 92 12.52 -0.29 -25.77
CA GLY A 92 13.14 0.40 -26.90
C GLY A 92 12.31 1.57 -27.44
N ALA A 93 11.42 2.15 -26.62
CA ALA A 93 10.72 3.36 -27.01
C ALA A 93 11.72 4.51 -27.23
N ASN A 94 11.81 4.99 -28.46
CA ASN A 94 12.70 6.07 -28.86
C ASN A 94 12.10 7.43 -28.47
N SER A 95 12.92 8.48 -28.55
CA SER A 95 12.51 9.86 -28.23
C SER A 95 11.36 10.39 -29.09
N TYR A 96 11.17 9.84 -30.29
CA TYR A 96 10.09 10.23 -31.21
C TYR A 96 8.80 9.43 -31.00
N ASP A 97 8.81 8.43 -30.12
CA ASP A 97 7.64 7.59 -29.91
C ASP A 97 6.62 8.31 -29.01
N HIS A 98 5.35 8.17 -29.40
CA HIS A 98 4.24 8.61 -28.58
C HIS A 98 3.94 7.55 -27.51
N VAL A 99 4.59 7.69 -26.36
CA VAL A 99 4.32 6.85 -25.18
C VAL A 99 3.17 7.45 -24.39
N ASP A 100 2.06 6.73 -24.32
CA ASP A 100 0.90 7.09 -23.50
C ASP A 100 0.65 5.98 -22.48
N PHE A 101 0.72 6.34 -21.20
CA PHE A 101 0.47 5.41 -20.11
C PHE A 101 -0.99 5.48 -19.68
N ASP A 102 -1.60 4.33 -19.36
CA ASP A 102 -2.98 4.29 -18.83
C ASP A 102 -3.15 5.16 -17.56
N ASP A 103 -2.10 5.24 -16.74
CA ASP A 103 -2.06 6.15 -15.61
C ASP A 103 -1.76 7.59 -16.06
N ARG A 104 -2.80 8.41 -16.01
CA ARG A 104 -2.74 9.84 -16.37
C ARG A 104 -1.75 10.64 -15.51
N ALA A 105 -1.46 10.19 -14.29
CA ALA A 105 -0.47 10.85 -13.43
C ALA A 105 0.94 10.70 -14.01
N ILE A 106 1.27 9.55 -14.61
CA ILE A 106 2.55 9.34 -15.29
C ILE A 106 2.68 10.32 -16.44
N ASN A 107 1.66 10.40 -17.30
CA ASN A 107 1.66 11.30 -18.45
C ASN A 107 1.80 12.78 -18.05
N ALA A 108 1.10 13.19 -16.99
CA ALA A 108 1.17 14.55 -16.47
C ALA A 108 2.56 14.87 -15.91
N THR A 109 3.16 13.95 -15.14
CA THR A 109 4.51 14.10 -14.59
C THR A 109 5.56 14.20 -15.68
N ILE A 110 5.53 13.31 -16.68
CA ILE A 110 6.49 13.32 -17.80
C ILE A 110 6.39 14.64 -18.58
N ARG A 111 5.17 15.12 -18.86
CA ARG A 111 4.98 16.44 -19.50
C ARG A 111 5.52 17.58 -18.65
N GLY A 112 5.32 17.53 -17.33
CA GLY A 112 5.88 18.50 -16.39
C GLY A 112 7.41 18.49 -16.33
N MET A 113 8.04 17.36 -16.62
CA MET A 113 9.50 17.20 -16.67
C MET A 113 10.15 17.67 -17.98
N GLY A 114 9.36 18.15 -18.95
CA GLY A 114 9.86 18.54 -20.29
C GLY A 114 9.49 17.54 -21.40
N GLY A 115 8.76 16.48 -21.07
CA GLY A 115 8.30 15.47 -22.01
C GLY A 115 9.18 14.22 -22.07
N TRP A 116 8.75 13.27 -22.89
CA TRP A 116 9.45 11.99 -23.08
C TRP A 116 10.90 12.12 -23.58
N PRO A 117 11.22 13.01 -24.55
CA PRO A 117 12.60 13.17 -25.02
C PRO A 117 13.56 13.63 -23.92
N GLU A 118 13.17 14.64 -23.14
CA GLU A 118 13.97 15.18 -22.03
C GLU A 118 14.18 14.14 -20.93
N LEU A 119 13.16 13.31 -20.67
CA LEU A 119 13.26 12.20 -19.72
C LEU A 119 14.31 11.17 -20.16
N LEU A 120 14.32 10.78 -21.44
CA LEU A 120 15.30 9.82 -21.98
C LEU A 120 16.73 10.38 -21.99
N GLU A 121 16.89 11.66 -22.29
CA GLU A 121 18.20 12.34 -22.29
C GLU A 121 18.81 12.37 -20.87
N ARG A 122 18.00 12.67 -19.86
CA ARG A 122 18.39 12.54 -18.44
C ARG A 122 18.54 11.08 -18.00
N GLY A 123 17.80 10.19 -18.66
CA GLY A 123 17.67 8.73 -18.47
C GLY A 123 18.99 7.98 -18.46
N GLY A 124 19.85 8.32 -19.41
CA GLY A 124 21.07 7.58 -19.71
C GLY A 124 22.24 7.78 -18.75
N ALA A 125 22.17 8.73 -17.81
CA ALA A 125 23.32 9.06 -16.95
C ALA A 125 23.02 9.20 -15.44
N ASP A 126 21.80 9.60 -15.02
CA ASP A 126 21.60 10.10 -13.64
C ASP A 126 20.55 9.37 -12.78
N PHE A 127 19.68 8.52 -13.35
CA PHE A 127 18.55 7.98 -12.58
C PHE A 127 18.94 6.91 -11.53
N ASP A 128 19.98 6.12 -11.77
CA ASP A 128 20.50 5.14 -10.80
C ASP A 128 21.12 5.80 -9.56
N VAL A 129 21.57 7.07 -9.69
CA VAL A 129 22.21 7.82 -8.59
C VAL A 129 21.18 8.40 -7.63
N TRP A 130 20.00 8.79 -8.14
CA TRP A 130 18.93 9.36 -7.33
C TRP A 130 18.07 8.30 -6.63
N ALA A 131 17.85 7.13 -7.25
CA ALA A 131 17.04 6.06 -6.67
C ALA A 131 17.69 5.35 -5.47
N ARG A 132 19.00 5.55 -5.23
CA ARG A 132 19.78 4.86 -4.19
C ARG A 132 20.33 5.77 -3.08
N LYS A 133 19.92 7.04 -3.02
CA LYS A 133 20.29 7.88 -1.89
C LYS A 133 19.31 7.66 -0.74
N GLU A 134 19.72 6.79 0.18
CA GLU A 134 19.31 6.83 1.59
C GLU A 134 19.69 8.17 2.24
#